data_AF-A0A224YTX3-F1
#
_entry.id   AF-A0A224YTX3-F1
#
_cell.length_a   1.000
_cell.length_b   1.000
_cell.length_c   1.000
_cell.angle_alpha   90.00
_cell.angle_beta   90.00
_cell.angle_gamma   90.00
#
_symmetry.space_group_name_H-M   'P 1'
#
loop_
_entity.id
_entity.type
_entity.pdbx_description
1 polymer ?
#
loop_
_entity_poly.entity_id
_entity_poly.type
_entity_poly.pdbx_seq_one_letter_code
_entity_poly.pdbx_strand_id
1 'polypeptide(L)'
;MLWLTRGAVLFLILISFAFWVMSFLILVSSAFSATGTLLPTTLFYMVFHGTAFLFYLSGGVSTIISSYHGVTIAAGVLGLVASIFHLIHTGFAYKKKI
;
A
#
# COMPACT_ATOMS: atom_id res chain seq x y z
N MET A 1 -12.22 16.86 -16.76
CA MET A 1 -12.17 16.58 -15.31
C MET A 1 -12.71 15.21 -14.95
N LEU A 2 -13.93 14.82 -15.36
CA LEU A 2 -14.54 13.50 -15.03
C LEU A 2 -13.67 12.26 -15.36
N TRP A 3 -12.89 12.31 -16.45
CA TRP A 3 -11.94 11.24 -16.82
C TRP A 3 -10.76 11.11 -15.86
N LEU A 4 -10.24 12.23 -15.34
CA LEU A 4 -9.15 12.23 -14.35
C LEU A 4 -9.64 11.65 -13.02
N THR A 5 -10.84 12.02 -12.58
CA THR A 5 -11.46 11.47 -11.36
C THR A 5 -11.66 9.96 -11.45
N ARG A 6 -12.19 9.47 -12.58
CA ARG A 6 -12.38 8.03 -12.80
C ARG A 6 -11.05 7.26 -12.89
N GLY A 7 -10.05 7.85 -13.53
CA GLY A 7 -8.71 7.27 -13.63
C GLY A 7 -8.02 7.14 -12.27
N ALA A 8 -8.06 8.19 -11.45
CA ALA A 8 -7.46 8.18 -10.11
C ALA A 8 -8.12 7.14 -9.19
N VAL A 9 -9.45 7.06 -9.19
CA VAL A 9 -10.20 6.07 -8.41
C VAL A 9 -9.89 4.65 -8.88
N LEU A 10 -9.90 4.41 -10.20
CA LEU A 10 -9.62 3.09 -10.76
C LEU A 10 -8.18 2.64 -10.44
N PHE A 11 -7.22 3.56 -10.53
CA PHE A 11 -5.84 3.33 -10.14
C PHE A 11 -5.73 2.95 -8.66
N LEU A 12 -6.38 3.69 -7.77
CA LEU A 12 -6.38 3.39 -6.33
C LEU A 12 -7.03 2.02 -6.03
N ILE A 13 -8.09 1.65 -6.75
CA ILE A 13 -8.74 0.33 -6.64
C ILE A 13 -7.78 -0.79 -7.07
N LEU A 14 -7.13 -0.65 -8.22
CA LEU A 14 -6.20 -1.66 -8.75
C LEU A 14 -5.00 -1.87 -7.81
N ILE A 15 -4.41 -0.79 -7.32
CA ILE A 15 -3.34 -0.83 -6.32
C ILE A 15 -3.85 -1.53 -5.07
N SER A 16 -5.00 -1.10 -4.55
CA SER A 16 -5.56 -1.68 -3.34
C SER A 16 -5.77 -3.19 -3.45
N PHE A 17 -6.31 -3.63 -4.59
CA PHE A 17 -6.50 -5.04 -4.87
C PHE A 17 -5.17 -5.81 -4.96
N ALA A 18 -4.21 -5.30 -5.76
CA ALA A 18 -2.92 -5.97 -5.95
C ALA A 18 -2.13 -6.11 -4.64
N PHE A 19 -2.02 -5.02 -3.86
CA PHE A 19 -1.31 -5.05 -2.57
C PHE A 19 -2.05 -5.85 -1.52
N TRP A 20 -3.38 -5.90 -1.56
CA TRP A 20 -4.18 -6.76 -0.68
C TRP A 20 -3.92 -8.24 -0.95
N VAL A 21 -3.96 -8.68 -2.23
CA VAL A 21 -3.66 -10.07 -2.61
C VAL A 21 -2.26 -10.48 -2.17
N MET A 22 -1.26 -9.65 -2.42
CA MET A 22 0.12 -9.93 -2.03
C MET A 22 0.30 -9.96 -0.51
N SER A 23 -0.37 -9.06 0.23
CA SER A 23 -0.35 -9.07 1.70
C SER A 23 -0.98 -10.35 2.25
N PHE A 24 -2.08 -10.82 1.65
CA PHE A 24 -2.71 -12.08 2.02
C PHE A 24 -1.78 -13.27 1.78
N LEU A 25 -1.10 -13.32 0.63
CA LEU A 25 -0.11 -14.36 0.34
C LEU A 25 1.07 -14.34 1.32
N ILE A 26 1.57 -13.15 1.69
CA ILE A 26 2.61 -12.98 2.69
C ILE A 26 2.13 -13.50 4.06
N LEU A 27 0.90 -13.16 4.46
CA LEU A 27 0.30 -13.59 5.72
C LEU A 27 0.18 -15.12 5.77
N VAL A 28 -0.39 -15.73 4.72
CA VAL A 28 -0.49 -17.19 4.59
C VAL A 28 0.89 -17.83 4.64
N SER A 29 1.85 -17.30 3.88
CA SER A 29 3.24 -17.81 3.88
C SER A 29 3.88 -17.74 5.27
N SER A 30 3.59 -16.68 6.04
CA SER A 30 4.10 -16.54 7.41
C SER A 30 3.44 -17.53 8.38
N ALA A 31 2.13 -17.81 8.23
CA ALA A 31 1.40 -18.74 9.08
C ALA A 31 1.87 -20.19 8.93
N PHE A 32 2.33 -20.57 7.73
CA PHE A 32 2.84 -21.91 7.42
C PHE A 32 4.37 -22.03 7.53
N SER A 33 5.10 -20.94 7.85
CA SER A 33 6.56 -20.97 7.92
C SER A 33 7.06 -21.39 9.31
N ALA A 34 7.79 -22.50 9.40
CA ALA A 34 8.43 -22.97 10.62
C ALA A 34 9.48 -22.00 11.21
N THR A 35 10.02 -21.08 10.40
CA THR A 35 11.06 -20.12 10.81
C THR A 35 10.51 -18.70 11.01
N GLY A 36 9.28 -18.40 10.56
CA GLY A 36 8.49 -17.18 10.84
C GLY A 36 9.11 -15.79 10.52
N THR A 37 10.41 -15.71 10.28
CA THR A 37 11.21 -14.48 10.43
C THR A 37 12.08 -14.17 9.22
N LEU A 38 12.18 -15.07 8.24
CA LEU A 38 13.02 -14.84 7.05
C LEU A 38 12.37 -13.87 6.06
N LEU A 39 11.04 -13.91 5.87
CA LEU A 39 10.36 -13.08 4.87
C LEU A 39 10.56 -11.56 5.08
N PRO A 40 10.42 -11.00 6.31
CA PRO A 40 10.67 -9.58 6.58
C PRO A 40 12.11 -9.14 6.33
N THR A 41 13.06 -10.07 6.27
CA THR A 41 14.48 -9.78 6.08
C THR A 41 14.93 -9.76 4.62
N THR A 42 14.02 -10.11 3.70
CA THR A 42 14.29 -10.15 2.26
C THR A 42 14.12 -8.77 1.62
N LEU A 43 14.91 -8.51 0.58
CA LEU A 43 14.74 -7.33 -0.29
C LEU A 43 13.32 -7.24 -0.86
N PHE A 44 12.66 -8.38 -1.07
CA PHE A 44 11.27 -8.43 -1.51
C PHE A 44 10.31 -7.69 -0.57
N TYR A 45 10.44 -7.87 0.75
CA TYR A 45 9.57 -7.19 1.73
C TYR A 45 9.75 -5.67 1.71
N MET A 46 10.98 -5.20 1.49
CA MET A 46 11.31 -3.77 1.33
C MET A 46 10.75 -3.19 0.05
N VAL A 47 10.99 -3.85 -1.08
CA VAL A 47 10.50 -3.41 -2.39
C VAL A 47 8.98 -3.41 -2.40
N PHE A 48 8.34 -4.42 -1.81
CA PHE A 48 6.89 -4.49 -1.68
C PHE A 48 6.33 -3.30 -0.90
N HIS A 49 6.79 -3.04 0.33
CA HIS A 49 6.26 -1.93 1.12
C HIS A 49 6.70 -0.55 0.59
N GLY A 50 7.90 -0.44 0.02
CA GLY A 50 8.39 0.80 -0.59
C GLY A 50 7.60 1.20 -1.84
N THR A 51 7.31 0.23 -2.72
CA THR A 51 6.43 0.47 -3.88
C THR A 51 4.98 0.72 -3.44
N ALA A 52 4.47 -0.01 -2.44
CA ALA A 52 3.16 0.24 -1.85
C ALA A 52 3.03 1.68 -1.34
N PHE A 53 4.05 2.18 -0.62
CA PHE A 53 4.09 3.56 -0.16
C PHE A 53 3.94 4.55 -1.32
N LEU A 54 4.77 4.43 -2.36
CA LEU A 54 4.74 5.35 -3.51
C LEU A 54 3.40 5.33 -4.26
N PHE A 55 2.87 4.12 -4.49
CA PHE A 55 1.64 3.95 -5.25
C PHE A 55 0.39 4.40 -4.48
N TYR A 56 0.29 4.08 -3.18
CA TYR A 56 -0.82 4.56 -2.35
C TYR A 56 -0.75 6.07 -2.10
N LEU A 57 0.45 6.64 -1.95
CA LEU A 57 0.62 8.10 -1.83
C LEU A 57 0.14 8.80 -3.10
N SER A 58 0.61 8.35 -4.27
CA SER A 58 0.22 8.91 -5.57
C SER A 58 -1.29 8.75 -5.83
N GLY A 59 -1.83 7.55 -5.60
CA GLY A 59 -3.25 7.25 -5.80
C GLY A 59 -4.16 8.00 -4.83
N GLY A 60 -3.77 8.10 -3.56
CA GLY A 60 -4.51 8.83 -2.53
C GLY A 60 -4.57 10.33 -2.83
N VAL A 61 -3.41 10.97 -3.10
CA VAL A 61 -3.35 12.40 -3.46
C VAL A 61 -4.14 12.68 -4.73
N SER A 62 -3.95 11.88 -5.79
CA SER A 62 -4.66 12.07 -7.06
C SER A 62 -6.18 11.95 -6.89
N THR A 63 -6.64 11.01 -6.07
CA THR A 63 -8.06 10.79 -5.79
C THR A 63 -8.69 11.93 -4.98
N ILE A 64 -7.94 12.50 -4.02
CA ILE A 64 -8.38 13.67 -3.23
C ILE A 64 -8.51 14.90 -4.13
N ILE A 65 -7.48 15.21 -4.92
CA ILE A 65 -7.45 16.43 -5.76
C ILE A 65 -8.50 16.36 -6.87
N SER A 66 -8.76 15.17 -7.42
CA SER A 66 -9.64 15.01 -8.57
C SER A 66 -11.12 14.89 -8.23
N SER A 67 -11.50 14.86 -6.94
CA SER A 67 -12.85 14.54 -6.50
C SER A 67 -13.57 15.68 -5.78
N TYR A 68 -14.88 15.77 -5.99
CA TYR A 68 -15.81 16.65 -5.26
C TYR A 68 -16.77 15.88 -4.36
N HIS A 69 -16.74 14.54 -4.41
CA HIS A 69 -17.61 13.69 -3.60
C HIS A 69 -16.88 13.22 -2.34
N GLY A 70 -17.51 13.43 -1.18
CA GLY A 70 -16.92 13.10 0.13
C GLY A 70 -16.50 11.63 0.27
N VAL A 71 -17.27 10.69 -0.28
CA VAL A 71 -16.94 9.25 -0.25
C VAL A 71 -15.62 8.95 -0.96
N THR A 72 -15.42 9.55 -2.13
CA THR A 72 -14.20 9.36 -2.92
C THR A 72 -13.01 10.05 -2.25
N ILE A 73 -13.21 11.21 -1.63
CA ILE A 73 -12.17 11.88 -0.84
C ILE A 73 -11.77 11.00 0.35
N ALA A 74 -12.74 10.42 1.07
CA ALA A 74 -12.47 9.50 2.17
C ALA A 74 -11.67 8.27 1.72
N ALA A 75 -11.99 7.70 0.55
CA ALA A 75 -11.19 6.61 -0.02
C ALA A 75 -9.74 7.05 -0.31
N GLY A 76 -9.55 8.25 -0.84
CA GLY A 76 -8.21 8.83 -1.04
C GLY A 76 -7.43 9.01 0.27
N VAL A 77 -8.09 9.50 1.33
CA VAL A 77 -7.50 9.65 2.67
C VAL A 77 -7.11 8.29 3.26
N LEU A 78 -7.95 7.27 3.13
CA LEU A 78 -7.60 5.90 3.54
C LEU A 78 -6.40 5.35 2.75
N GLY A 79 -6.30 5.69 1.46
CA GLY A 79 -5.09 5.41 0.67
C GLY A 79 -3.84 6.07 1.25
N LEU A 80 -3.93 7.32 1.69
CA LEU A 80 -2.80 7.99 2.36
C LEU A 80 -2.43 7.31 3.69
N VAL A 81 -3.42 6.93 4.50
CA VAL A 81 -3.18 6.18 5.73
C VAL A 81 -2.47 4.85 5.44
N ALA A 82 -2.88 4.13 4.39
CA ALA A 82 -2.21 2.90 3.97
C ALA A 82 -0.75 3.16 3.57
N SER A 83 -0.46 4.26 2.87
CA SER A 83 0.91 4.63 2.52
C SER A 83 1.79 4.81 3.77
N ILE A 84 1.29 5.48 4.81
CA ILE A 84 2.01 5.68 6.07
C ILE A 84 2.29 4.35 6.75
N PHE A 85 1.32 3.42 6.79
CA PHE A 85 1.54 2.10 7.37
C PHE A 85 2.58 1.28 6.60
N HIS A 86 2.62 1.39 5.28
CA HIS A 86 3.67 0.73 4.50
C HIS A 86 5.06 1.33 4.76
N LEU A 87 5.15 2.64 4.94
CA LEU A 87 6.40 3.33 5.32
C LEU A 87 6.87 2.97 6.73
N ILE A 88 5.95 2.83 7.68
CA ILE A 88 6.26 2.38 9.04
C ILE A 88 6.80 0.94 8.98
N HIS A 89 6.17 0.05 8.22
CA HIS A 89 6.65 -1.32 8.07
C HIS A 89 8.06 -1.40 7.47
N THR A 90 8.39 -0.61 6.44
CA THR A 90 9.77 -0.57 5.91
C THR A 90 10.74 -0.03 6.96
N GLY A 91 10.40 1.06 7.62
CA GLY A 91 11.24 1.71 8.63
C GLY A 91 11.56 0.79 9.81
N PHE A 92 10.54 0.15 10.40
CA PHE A 92 10.75 -0.76 11.55
C PHE A 92 11.43 -2.07 11.15
N ALA A 93 11.15 -2.63 9.97
CA ALA A 93 11.81 -3.86 9.51
C ALA A 93 13.32 -3.66 9.30
N TYR A 94 13.73 -2.48 8.81
CA TYR A 94 15.15 -2.19 8.51
C TYR A 94 15.91 -1.54 9.66
N LYS A 95 15.26 -0.80 10.56
CA LYS A 95 15.91 -0.21 11.75
C LYS A 95 16.52 -1.28 12.67
N LYS A 96 16.03 -2.53 12.62
CA LYS A 96 16.60 -3.65 13.40
C LYS A 96 17.88 -4.24 12.78
N LYS A 97 18.29 -3.81 11.58
CA LYS A 97 19.45 -4.35 10.84
C LYS A 97 20.68 -3.42 10.82
N ILE A 98 20.59 -2.20 11.37
CA ILE A 98 21.71 -1.26 11.57
C ILE A 98 22.02 -1.25 13.06
#